data_AF-A0A7J9KG10-F1
#
_entry.id   AF-A0A7J9KG10-F1
#
_cell.length_a   1.000
_cell.length_b   1.000
_cell.length_c   1.000
_cell.angle_alpha   90.00
_cell.angle_beta   90.00
_cell.angle_gamma   90.00
#
_symmetry.space_group_name_H-M   'P 1'
#
loop_
_entity.id
_entity.type
_entity.pdbx_description
1 polymer ?
#
loop_
_entity_poly.entity_id
_entity_poly.type
_entity_poly.pdbx_seq_one_letter_code
_entity_poly.pdbx_strand_id
1 'polypeptide(L)' 'WAQQCDLSHNGSKQDKHSFDTRAPLTNNWIHLFIDGAMRRGSRSTFVDRVLRDQNGNWILGYNHYLRKCTVF' A
#
# COMPACT_ATOMS: atom_id res chain seq x y z
N TRP A 1 9.21 11.74 5.94
CA TRP A 1 8.40 12.61 5.07
C TRP A 1 7.49 11.67 4.30
N ALA A 2 6.28 11.44 4.81
CA ALA A 2 5.29 10.59 4.16
C ALA A 2 4.24 11.51 3.54
N GLN A 3 3.94 11.30 2.26
CA GLN A 3 2.93 12.05 1.52
C GLN A 3 1.65 11.21 1.51
N GLN A 4 0.54 11.78 1.99
CA GLN A 4 -0.76 11.16 1.87
C GLN A 4 -1.18 11.21 0.40
N CYS A 5 -1.41 10.03 -0.21
CA CYS A 5 -1.89 9.90 -1.57
C CYS A 5 -3.27 9.24 -1.53
N ASP A 6 -4.31 10.00 -1.83
CA ASP A 6 -5.66 9.47 -1.99
C ASP A 6 -5.80 8.91 -3.41
N LEU A 7 -5.66 7.59 -3.56
CA LEU A 7 -5.86 6.90 -4.84
C LEU A 7 -7.34 6.55 -4.99
N SER A 8 -8.06 7.24 -5.90
CA SER A 8 -9.37 6.77 -6.36
C SER A 8 -9.17 5.66 -7.41
N HIS A 9 -9.77 4.50 -7.14
CA HIS A 9 -9.56 3.29 -7.94
C HIS A 9 -10.38 3.35 -9.24
N ASN A 10 -9.80 3.87 -10.32
CA ASN A 10 -10.33 3.71 -11.68
C ASN A 10 -9.57 2.57 -12.39
N GLY A 11 -10.20 1.41 -12.56
CA GLY A 11 -9.63 0.34 -13.42
C GLY A 11 -10.12 -1.06 -13.07
N SER A 12 -10.75 -1.71 -14.05
CA SER A 12 -11.56 -2.92 -13.97
C SER A 12 -10.78 -4.24 -13.95
N LYS A 13 -11.21 -5.16 -13.08
CA LYS A 13 -11.53 -6.58 -13.35
C LYS A 13 -12.30 -7.11 -12.13
N GLN A 14 -13.53 -7.57 -12.36
CA GLN A 14 -14.47 -8.00 -11.33
C GLN A 14 -14.06 -9.35 -10.74
N ASP A 15 -13.68 -9.39 -9.47
CA ASP A 15 -14.01 -10.51 -8.59
C ASP A 15 -15.18 -10.06 -7.72
N LYS A 16 -16.37 -10.63 -7.96
CA LYS A 16 -17.60 -10.33 -7.22
C LYS A 16 -17.51 -10.94 -5.82
N HIS A 17 -16.78 -10.29 -4.92
CA HIS A 17 -17.09 -10.36 -3.50
C HIS A 17 -18.22 -9.37 -3.23
N SER A 18 -19.43 -9.88 -2.97
CA SER A 18 -20.58 -9.08 -2.57
C SER A 18 -20.29 -8.44 -1.21
N PHE A 19 -19.81 -7.19 -1.22
CA PHE A 19 -19.80 -6.36 -0.03
C PHE A 19 -21.18 -5.73 0.13
N ASP A 20 -21.88 -6.12 1.19
CA ASP A 20 -23.16 -5.56 1.60
C ASP A 20 -22.95 -4.10 2.06
N THR A 21 -23.42 -3.14 1.26
CA THR A 21 -23.22 -1.70 1.42
C THR A 21 -24.30 -1.02 2.26
N ARG A 22 -24.81 -1.68 3.31
CA ARG A 22 -25.93 -1.17 4.11
C ARG A 22 -25.59 -0.23 5.27
N ALA A 23 -24.36 0.25 5.40
CA ALA A 23 -24.03 1.34 6.33
C ALA A 23 -22.95 2.27 5.74
N PRO A 24 -23.01 3.59 6.00
CA PRO A 24 -21.91 4.47 5.64
C PRO A 24 -20.65 3.99 6.37
N LEU A 25 -19.59 3.68 5.61
CA LEU A 25 -18.29 3.14 6.07
C LEU A 25 -17.49 4.17 6.89
N THR A 26 -18.11 4.93 7.78
CA THR A 26 -17.44 6.04 8.46
C THR A 26 -16.36 5.58 9.43
N ASN A 27 -16.39 4.31 9.89
CA ASN A 27 -15.51 3.80 10.95
C ASN A 27 -14.62 2.60 10.56
N ASN A 28 -14.59 2.19 9.28
CA ASN A 28 -13.84 1.01 8.81
C ASN A 28 -12.69 1.40 7.87
N TRP A 29 -11.97 2.48 8.18
CA TRP A 29 -10.83 2.89 7.38
C TRP A 29 -9.66 1.93 7.58
N ILE A 30 -9.06 1.52 6.48
CA ILE A 30 -7.79 0.81 6.47
C ILE A 30 -6.71 1.83 6.08
N HIS A 31 -5.64 1.88 6.87
CA HIS A 31 -4.50 2.74 6.62
C HIS A 31 -3.43 1.97 5.85
N LEU A 32 -3.06 2.47 4.67
CA LEU A 32 -1.96 1.94 3.87
C LEU A 32 -0.73 2.83 4.04
N PHE A 33 0.34 2.25 4.57
CA PHE A 33 1.66 2.87 4.66
C PHE A 33 2.55 2.29 3.56
N ILE A 34 3.24 3.15 2.82
CA ILE A 34 4.19 2.76 1.77
C ILE A 34 5.50 3.48 2.03
N ASP A 35 6.60 2.74 2.02
CA ASP A 35 7.95 3.30 2.09
C ASP A 35 8.87 2.61 1.08
N GLY A 36 9.96 3.27 0.71
CA GLY A 36 10.93 2.76 -0.24
C GLY A 36 12.35 2.89 0.31
N ALA A 37 13.16 1.85 0.11
CA ALA A 37 14.55 1.83 0.51
C ALA A 37 15.47 1.58 -0.69
N MET A 38 16.63 2.25 -0.70
CA MET A 38 17.70 2.00 -1.67
C MET A 38 19.01 1.70 -0.95
N ARG A 39 19.65 0.59 -1.31
CA ARG A 39 21.02 0.29 -0.90
C ARG A 39 22.00 0.88 -1.90
N ARG A 40 22.69 1.98 -1.53
CA ARG A 40 23.60 2.72 -2.43
C ARG A 40 24.67 1.85 -3.09
N GLY A 41 25.29 0.93 -2.36
CA GLY A 41 26.39 0.09 -2.87
C GLY A 41 25.95 -0.89 -3.97
N SER A 42 24.84 -1.60 -3.77
CA SER A 42 24.31 -2.55 -4.76
C SER A 42 23.32 -1.92 -5.76
N ARG A 43 22.94 -0.66 -5.49
CA ARG A 43 21.85 0.08 -6.13
C ARG A 43 20.50 -0.62 -6.04
N SER A 44 20.35 -1.63 -5.19
CA SER A 44 19.11 -2.38 -5.02
C SER A 44 18.04 -1.47 -4.42
N THR A 45 16.86 -1.45 -5.02
CA THR A 45 15.69 -0.74 -4.53
C THR A 45 14.62 -1.71 -4.07
N PHE A 46 13.97 -1.36 -2.97
CA PHE A 46 12.91 -2.13 -2.34
C PHE A 46 11.74 -1.20 -2.05
N VAL A 47 10.53 -1.75 -2.03
CA VAL A 47 9.34 -1.08 -1.53
C VAL A 47 8.71 -1.94 -0.45
N ASP A 48 8.29 -1.27 0.61
CA ASP A 48 7.57 -1.84 1.73
C ASP A 48 6.17 -1.24 1.80
N ARG A 49 5.20 -2.10 2.13
CA ARG A 49 3.80 -1.71 2.32
C ARG A 49 3.24 -2.38 3.55
N VAL A 50 2.52 -1.62 4.37
CA VAL A 50 1.83 -2.14 5.55
C VAL A 50 0.39 -1.64 5.56
N LEU A 51 -0.56 -2.57 5.66
CA LEU A 51 -1.96 -2.28 5.95
C LEU A 51 -2.20 -2.37 7.45
N ARG A 52 -2.86 -1.35 8.00
CA ARG A 52 -3.31 -1.34 9.39
C ARG A 52 -4.79 -1.02 9.50
N ASP A 53 -5.43 -1.54 10.53
CA ASP A 53 -6.78 -1.12 10.91
C ASP A 53 -6.75 0.28 11.56
N GLN A 54 -7.92 0.81 11.88
CA GLN A 54 -8.08 2.11 12.54
C GLN A 54 -7.44 2.19 13.94
N ASN A 55 -7.15 1.06 14.59
CA ASN A 55 -6.49 1.00 15.89
C ASN A 55 -4.95 0.88 15.76
N GLY A 56 -4.43 0.82 14.53
CA GLY A 56 -3.02 0.63 14.25
C GLY A 56 -2.55 -0.82 14.30
N ASN A 57 -3.46 -1.80 14.38
CA ASN A 57 -3.10 -3.22 14.32
C ASN A 57 -2.68 -3.59 12.90
N TRP A 58 -1.68 -4.44 12.78
CA TRP A 58 -1.20 -4.91 11.49
C TRP A 58 -2.19 -5.92 10.91
N ILE A 59 -2.60 -5.70 9.68
CA ILE A 59 -3.44 -6.63 8.92
C ILE A 59 -2.56 -7.41 7.94
N LEU A 60 -1.74 -6.69 7.17
CA LEU A 60 -0.88 -7.27 6.14
C LEU A 60 0.40 -6.44 5.96
N GLY A 61 1.52 -7.13 5.82
CA GLY A 61 2.79 -6.53 5.41
C GLY A 61 3.28 -7.14 4.09
N TYR A 62 3.90 -6.32 3.25
CA TYR A 62 4.45 -6.74 1.97
C TYR A 62 5.76 -6.02 1.69
N ASN A 63 6.83 -6.78 1.45
CA ASN A 63 8.12 -6.28 0.97
C ASN A 63 8.34 -6.77 -0.46
N HIS A 64 8.81 -5.89 -1.33
CA HIS A 64 9.15 -6.26 -2.69
C HIS A 64 10.45 -5.62 -3.16
N TYR A 65 11.36 -6.46 -3.61
CA TYR A 65 12.51 -6.01 -4.38
C TYR A 65 12.04 -5.51 -5.75
N LEU A 66 12.33 -4.25 -6.06
CA LEU A 66 11.95 -3.64 -7.32
C LEU A 66 12.97 -3.96 -8.41
N ARG A 67 14.18 -3.42 -8.29
CA ARG A 67 15.30 -3.64 -9.24
C ARG A 67 16.59 -2.99 -8.72
N LYS A 68 17.66 -3.05 -9.53
CA LYS A 68 18.80 -2.14 -9.35
C LYS A 68 18.49 -0.81 -10.04
N CYS A 69 18.72 0.29 -9.33
CA CYS A 69 18.68 1.64 -9.89
C CYS A 69 19.85 1.82 -10.86
N THR A 70 19.55 2.19 -12.09
CA THR A 70 20.52 2.61 -13.10
C THR A 70 20.40 4.12 -13.24
N VAL A 71 21.50 4.83 -13.01
CA VAL A 71 21.60 6.26 -13.34
C VAL A 71 22.00 6.29 -14.81
N PHE A 72 21.15 6.85 -15.66
CA PHE A 72 21.48 7.19 -17.05
C PHE A 72 22.11 8.58 -17.07
#